data_AF-A0AAW1A5P6-F1
#
_entry.id   AF-A0AAW1A5P6-F1
#
_cell.length_a   1.000
_cell.length_b   1.000
_cell.length_c   1.000
_cell.angle_alpha   90.00
_cell.angle_beta   90.00
_cell.angle_gamma   90.00
#
_symmetry.space_group_name_H-M   'P 1'
#
loop_
_entity.id
_entity.type
_entity.pdbx_description
1 polymer ?
#
loop_
_entity_poly.entity_id
_entity_poly.type
_entity_poly.pdbx_seq_one_letter_code
_entity_poly.pdbx_strand_id
1 'polypeptide(L)'
;MQICAAINISLLLLPTLYATYLRSDDMEVVSHCVTQALCEIQCIVQTVICFSKHDTLQRILEELWSCIGKAQQHEEEIYYLYLARCNVFYSSYIAATYATVAVGLIGPLFLPIVHMIFAEYPFNVNRTLVIAIVRAHQIITGHQICAHICMCLFGGLLIWFTAARYECLMAELQRTTDIHMLIVCIEKQLRLKRYAEDVVECFRFMVLFVIAACTFVITVCAITIVTNTPLVAKILFTGITVSLLMYIYMYAWPADHMKEMSLKFSQSVYDLPWYEHTARMQKNLLNVLAYQKPVVLSINCLVPELSLRYYCSYLSNALSFCTALRAMLEETTT
;
A
#
# COMPACT_ATOMS: atom_id res chain seq x y z
N MET A 1 -12.98 -4.62 -19.01
CA MET A 1 -12.22 -3.39 -18.71
C MET A 1 -10.84 -3.69 -18.11
N GLN A 2 -10.72 -4.49 -17.03
CA GLN A 2 -9.44 -4.81 -16.38
C GLN A 2 -8.41 -5.48 -17.33
N ILE A 3 -8.83 -6.42 -18.16
CA ILE A 3 -7.96 -7.06 -19.17
C ILE A 3 -7.38 -6.01 -20.15
N CYS A 4 -8.20 -5.06 -20.60
CA CYS A 4 -7.74 -3.99 -21.48
C CYS A 4 -6.71 -3.08 -20.80
N ALA A 5 -6.83 -2.84 -19.49
CA ALA A 5 -5.84 -2.07 -18.73
C ALA A 5 -4.50 -2.81 -18.66
N ALA A 6 -4.52 -4.12 -18.37
CA ALA A 6 -3.30 -4.94 -18.36
C ALA A 6 -2.62 -4.97 -19.75
N ILE A 7 -3.41 -5.10 -20.82
CA ILE A 7 -2.89 -5.03 -22.21
C ILE A 7 -2.27 -3.66 -22.47
N ASN A 8 -2.93 -2.56 -22.08
CA ASN A 8 -2.42 -1.21 -22.31
C ASN A 8 -1.05 -0.97 -21.64
N ILE A 9 -0.89 -1.43 -20.39
CA ILE A 9 0.39 -1.33 -19.66
C ILE A 9 1.44 -2.23 -20.33
N SER A 10 1.07 -3.43 -20.76
CA SER A 10 1.97 -4.37 -21.44
C SER A 10 2.52 -3.80 -22.75
N LEU A 11 1.73 -2.99 -23.47
CA LEU A 11 2.17 -2.32 -24.69
C LEU A 11 3.26 -1.27 -24.45
N LEU A 12 3.36 -0.70 -23.24
CA LEU A 12 4.46 0.20 -22.86
C LEU A 12 5.66 -0.59 -22.31
N LEU A 13 5.39 -1.69 -21.59
CA LEU A 13 6.42 -2.56 -21.01
C LEU A 13 7.38 -3.14 -22.05
N LEU A 14 6.87 -3.59 -23.19
CA LEU A 14 7.72 -4.17 -24.25
C LEU A 14 8.76 -3.16 -24.80
N PRO A 15 8.37 -1.93 -25.21
CA PRO A 15 9.31 -0.86 -25.56
C PRO A 15 10.32 -0.49 -24.45
N THR A 16 9.91 -0.50 -23.18
CA THR A 16 10.78 -0.20 -22.04
C THR A 16 11.84 -1.28 -21.85
N LEU A 17 11.44 -2.56 -21.93
CA LEU A 17 12.36 -3.69 -21.87
C LEU A 17 13.32 -3.70 -23.08
N TYR A 18 12.81 -3.39 -24.27
CA TYR A 18 13.64 -3.27 -25.46
C TYR A 18 14.66 -2.14 -25.36
N ALA A 19 14.27 -0.98 -24.81
CA ALA A 19 15.19 0.12 -24.53
C ALA A 19 16.30 -0.28 -23.54
N THR A 20 15.96 -1.07 -22.52
CA THR A 20 16.93 -1.62 -21.55
C THR A 20 17.98 -2.49 -22.24
N TYR A 21 17.54 -3.35 -23.17
CA TYR A 21 18.43 -4.21 -23.93
C TYR A 21 19.32 -3.42 -24.89
N LEU A 22 18.76 -2.44 -25.60
CA LEU A 22 19.48 -1.68 -26.61
C LEU A 22 20.51 -0.70 -26.01
N ARG A 23 20.20 -0.14 -24.84
CA ARG A 23 21.05 0.84 -24.15
C ARG A 23 21.76 0.24 -22.94
N SER A 24 22.12 -1.05 -23.01
CA SER A 24 22.76 -1.80 -21.92
C SER A 24 24.07 -1.17 -21.43
N ASP A 25 24.72 -0.37 -22.27
CA ASP A 25 26.01 0.27 -21.97
C ASP A 25 25.86 1.51 -21.06
N ASP A 26 24.64 2.08 -20.96
CA ASP A 26 24.35 3.25 -20.14
C ASP A 26 23.60 2.85 -18.86
N MET A 27 24.36 2.71 -17.77
CA MET A 27 23.83 2.26 -16.48
C MET A 27 22.77 3.20 -15.89
N GLU A 28 22.80 4.50 -16.21
CA GLU A 28 21.79 5.46 -15.75
C GLU A 28 20.45 5.19 -16.46
N VAL A 29 20.49 5.06 -17.79
CA VAL A 29 19.29 4.76 -18.58
C VAL A 29 18.73 3.38 -18.24
N VAL A 30 19.57 2.36 -18.09
CA VAL A 30 19.17 1.01 -17.68
C VAL A 30 18.46 1.04 -16.33
N SER A 31 19.00 1.76 -15.35
CA SER A 31 18.42 1.93 -14.02
C SER A 31 17.00 2.54 -14.07
N HIS A 32 16.82 3.58 -14.90
CA HIS A 32 15.51 4.18 -15.13
C HIS A 32 14.52 3.23 -15.81
N CYS A 33 14.95 2.55 -16.88
CA CYS A 33 14.09 1.60 -17.61
C CYS A 33 13.67 0.41 -16.74
N VAL A 34 14.60 -0.16 -15.95
CA VAL A 34 14.29 -1.28 -15.05
C VAL A 34 13.31 -0.84 -13.96
N THR A 35 13.49 0.37 -13.39
CA THR A 35 12.56 0.94 -12.42
C THR A 35 11.16 1.13 -13.02
N GLN A 36 11.09 1.66 -14.25
CA GLN A 36 9.82 1.84 -14.96
C GLN A 36 9.14 0.50 -15.26
N ALA A 37 9.89 -0.48 -15.76
CA ALA A 37 9.39 -1.82 -16.04
C ALA A 37 8.87 -2.50 -14.77
N LEU A 38 9.52 -2.31 -13.63
CA LEU A 38 9.07 -2.84 -12.35
C LEU A 38 7.72 -2.25 -11.92
N CYS A 39 7.52 -0.95 -12.09
CA CYS A 39 6.24 -0.28 -11.85
C CYS A 39 5.12 -0.83 -12.77
N GLU A 40 5.43 -1.04 -14.06
CA GLU A 40 4.49 -1.59 -15.04
C GLU A 40 4.12 -3.05 -14.70
N ILE A 41 5.11 -3.89 -14.36
CA ILE A 41 4.89 -5.27 -13.89
C ILE A 41 4.02 -5.28 -12.63
N GLN A 42 4.29 -4.39 -11.67
CA GLN A 42 3.47 -4.27 -10.45
C GLN A 42 2.01 -3.95 -10.78
N CYS A 43 1.75 -3.03 -11.72
CA CYS A 43 0.39 -2.68 -12.14
C CYS A 43 -0.33 -3.87 -12.82
N ILE A 44 0.39 -4.64 -13.66
CA ILE A 44 -0.15 -5.86 -14.28
C ILE A 44 -0.51 -6.88 -13.20
N VAL A 45 0.42 -7.17 -12.27
CA VAL A 45 0.19 -8.10 -11.16
C VAL A 45 -1.01 -7.66 -10.32
N GLN A 46 -1.08 -6.39 -9.95
CA GLN A 46 -2.21 -5.84 -9.20
C GLN A 46 -3.53 -6.00 -9.96
N THR A 47 -3.55 -5.74 -11.27
CA THR A 47 -4.74 -5.96 -12.11
C THR A 47 -5.20 -7.41 -12.07
N VAL A 48 -4.27 -8.36 -12.19
CA VAL A 48 -4.56 -9.80 -12.14
C VAL A 48 -5.11 -10.20 -10.76
N ILE A 49 -4.52 -9.69 -9.67
CA ILE A 49 -5.01 -9.97 -8.31
C ILE A 49 -6.42 -9.38 -8.12
N CYS A 50 -6.65 -8.12 -8.51
CA CYS A 50 -7.97 -7.49 -8.44
C CYS A 50 -9.03 -8.24 -9.26
N PHE A 51 -8.66 -8.76 -10.43
CA PHE A 51 -9.54 -9.58 -11.25
C PHE A 51 -9.85 -10.92 -10.56
N SER A 52 -8.83 -11.60 -10.03
CA SER A 52 -9.00 -12.89 -9.35
C SER A 52 -9.79 -12.78 -8.04
N LYS A 53 -9.70 -11.65 -7.34
CA LYS A 53 -10.37 -11.41 -6.04
C LYS A 53 -11.62 -10.54 -6.20
N HIS A 54 -12.15 -10.38 -7.41
CA HIS A 54 -13.22 -9.44 -7.71
C HIS A 54 -14.45 -9.63 -6.82
N ASP A 55 -14.97 -10.86 -6.72
CA ASP A 55 -16.16 -11.17 -5.93
C ASP A 55 -15.95 -10.89 -4.43
N THR A 56 -14.77 -11.22 -3.90
CA THR A 56 -14.42 -10.95 -2.50
C THR A 56 -14.31 -9.45 -2.25
N LEU A 57 -13.66 -8.70 -3.14
CA LEU A 57 -13.54 -7.25 -3.03
C LEU A 57 -14.90 -6.57 -3.13
N GLN A 58 -15.77 -7.04 -4.02
CA GLN A 58 -17.14 -6.55 -4.14
C GLN A 58 -17.93 -6.78 -2.85
N ARG A 59 -17.87 -7.99 -2.27
CA ARG A 59 -18.51 -8.28 -0.98
C ARG A 59 -17.99 -7.37 0.14
N ILE A 60 -16.67 -7.17 0.22
CA ILE A 60 -16.05 -6.28 1.21
C ILE A 60 -16.59 -4.85 1.08
N LEU A 61 -16.74 -4.36 -0.16
CA LEU A 61 -17.28 -3.03 -0.46
C LEU A 61 -18.77 -2.92 -0.14
N GLU A 62 -19.57 -3.93 -0.46
CA GLU A 62 -21.00 -3.96 -0.14
C GLU A 62 -21.21 -3.95 1.38
N GLU A 63 -20.41 -4.71 2.14
CA GLU A 63 -20.42 -4.67 3.60
C GLU A 63 -20.01 -3.31 4.15
N LEU A 64 -18.96 -2.69 3.60
CA LEU A 64 -18.53 -1.33 3.95
C LEU A 64 -19.69 -0.33 3.77
N TRP A 65 -20.31 -0.31 2.59
CA TRP A 65 -21.41 0.60 2.29
C TRP A 65 -22.64 0.33 3.15
N SER A 66 -22.99 -0.94 3.38
CA SER A 66 -24.10 -1.28 4.28
C SER A 66 -23.80 -0.89 5.73
N CYS A 67 -22.56 -0.98 6.19
CA CYS A 67 -22.19 -0.57 7.55
C CYS A 67 -22.28 0.94 7.71
N ILE A 68 -21.72 1.70 6.77
CA ILE A 68 -21.80 3.17 6.78
C ILE A 68 -23.25 3.63 6.71
N GLY A 69 -24.07 3.04 5.82
CA GLY A 69 -25.48 3.42 5.68
C GLY A 69 -26.39 3.07 6.86
N LYS A 70 -25.92 2.23 7.81
CA LYS A 70 -26.65 1.83 9.02
C LYS A 70 -25.98 2.33 10.31
N ALA A 71 -24.93 3.15 10.19
CA ALA A 71 -24.14 3.59 11.32
C ALA A 71 -24.97 4.44 12.29
N GLN A 72 -24.79 4.21 13.59
CA GLN A 72 -25.35 5.09 14.60
C GLN A 72 -24.51 6.36 14.75
N GLN A 73 -25.08 7.44 15.28
CA GLN A 73 -24.38 8.73 15.43
C GLN A 73 -23.02 8.59 16.15
N HIS A 74 -22.94 7.76 17.19
CA HIS A 74 -21.68 7.48 17.89
C HIS A 74 -20.65 6.74 17.03
N GLU A 75 -21.09 5.80 16.18
CA GLU A 75 -20.20 5.08 15.26
C GLU A 75 -19.71 6.00 14.12
N GLU A 76 -20.58 6.88 13.62
CA GLU A 76 -20.21 7.89 12.64
C GLU A 76 -19.11 8.81 13.16
N GLU A 77 -19.21 9.28 14.41
CA GLU A 77 -18.17 10.10 15.05
C GLU A 77 -16.80 9.37 15.07
N ILE A 78 -16.80 8.07 15.38
CA ILE A 78 -15.57 7.25 15.34
C ILE A 78 -15.02 7.17 13.91
N TYR A 79 -15.87 6.90 12.91
CA TYR A 79 -15.43 6.86 11.51
C TYR A 79 -14.86 8.20 11.04
N TYR A 80 -15.48 9.32 11.39
CA TYR A 80 -14.97 10.65 11.08
C TYR A 80 -13.63 10.95 11.76
N LEU A 81 -13.44 10.51 13.00
CA LEU A 81 -12.16 10.66 13.70
C LEU A 81 -11.03 9.92 12.97
N TYR A 82 -11.29 8.68 12.53
CA TYR A 82 -10.33 7.88 11.78
C TYR A 82 -10.02 8.49 10.41
N LEU A 83 -11.05 8.94 9.70
CA LEU A 83 -10.89 9.67 8.44
C LEU A 83 -10.07 10.94 8.64
N ALA A 84 -10.36 11.77 9.65
CA ALA A 84 -9.61 12.98 9.94
C ALA A 84 -8.12 12.68 10.22
N ARG A 85 -7.84 11.56 10.90
CA ARG A 85 -6.48 11.11 11.23
C ARG A 85 -5.65 10.74 10.01
N CYS A 86 -6.25 10.09 9.01
CA CYS A 86 -5.52 9.62 7.83
C CYS A 86 -5.70 10.49 6.57
N ASN A 87 -6.77 11.30 6.48
CA ASN A 87 -7.17 12.01 5.26
C ASN A 87 -6.08 12.95 4.74
N VAL A 88 -5.55 13.85 5.57
CA VAL A 88 -4.51 14.80 5.13
C VAL A 88 -3.31 14.06 4.56
N PHE A 89 -2.94 12.96 5.20
CA PHE A 89 -1.78 12.17 4.81
C PHE A 89 -2.01 11.42 3.49
N TYR A 90 -3.11 10.68 3.36
CA TYR A 90 -3.45 9.95 2.14
C TYR A 90 -3.73 10.88 0.96
N SER A 91 -4.51 11.94 1.18
CA SER A 91 -4.88 12.91 0.14
C SER A 91 -3.69 13.71 -0.35
N SER A 92 -2.77 14.13 0.53
CA SER A 92 -1.54 14.82 0.10
C SER A 92 -0.63 13.92 -0.73
N TYR A 93 -0.48 12.65 -0.37
CA TYR A 93 0.29 11.69 -1.15
C TYR A 93 -0.34 11.42 -2.51
N ILE A 94 -1.65 11.19 -2.57
CA ILE A 94 -2.37 11.02 -3.85
C ILE A 94 -2.17 12.26 -4.72
N ALA A 95 -2.41 13.46 -4.18
CA ALA A 95 -2.23 14.70 -4.92
C ALA A 95 -0.78 14.86 -5.44
N ALA A 96 0.21 14.56 -4.60
CA ALA A 96 1.62 14.62 -4.99
C ALA A 96 1.95 13.63 -6.12
N THR A 97 1.47 12.37 -6.05
CA THR A 97 1.72 11.37 -7.10
C THR A 97 1.14 11.78 -8.46
N TYR A 98 -0.09 12.30 -8.48
CA TYR A 98 -0.70 12.82 -9.71
C TYR A 98 0.04 14.05 -10.24
N ALA A 99 0.48 14.95 -9.37
CA ALA A 99 1.28 16.10 -9.76
C ALA A 99 2.63 15.69 -10.37
N THR A 100 3.33 14.72 -9.77
CA THR A 100 4.60 14.21 -10.30
C THR A 100 4.44 13.59 -11.69
N VAL A 101 3.42 12.76 -11.90
CA VAL A 101 3.16 12.16 -13.22
C VAL A 101 2.77 13.22 -14.25
N ALA A 102 1.96 14.21 -13.87
CA ALA A 102 1.61 15.32 -14.75
C ALA A 102 2.85 16.13 -15.17
N VAL A 103 3.74 16.46 -14.23
CA VAL A 103 5.03 17.13 -14.51
C VAL A 103 5.91 16.27 -15.42
N GLY A 104 5.96 14.95 -15.21
CA GLY A 104 6.72 14.03 -16.06
C GLY A 104 6.25 13.94 -17.50
N LEU A 105 4.93 13.99 -17.72
CA LEU A 105 4.32 13.86 -19.03
C LEU A 105 4.31 15.18 -19.81
N ILE A 106 4.09 16.31 -19.12
CA ILE A 106 3.94 17.65 -19.72
C ILE A 106 5.29 18.40 -19.74
N GLY A 107 6.13 18.20 -18.73
CA GLY A 107 7.44 18.83 -18.58
C GLY A 107 8.33 18.81 -19.83
N PRO A 108 8.46 17.70 -20.57
CA PRO A 108 9.30 17.67 -21.77
C PRO A 108 8.83 18.59 -22.91
N LEU A 109 7.60 19.14 -22.86
CA LEU A 109 7.13 20.15 -23.82
C LEU A 109 7.74 21.54 -23.56
N PHE A 110 8.14 21.80 -22.32
CA PHE A 110 8.62 23.11 -21.87
C PHE A 110 10.10 23.10 -21.49
N LEU A 111 10.63 21.95 -21.07
CA LEU A 111 11.99 21.79 -20.58
C LEU A 111 12.65 20.58 -21.25
N PRO A 112 13.80 20.74 -21.93
CA PRO A 112 14.49 19.64 -22.62
C PRO A 112 15.04 18.56 -21.68
N ILE A 113 15.01 18.80 -20.37
CA ILE A 113 15.62 17.97 -19.31
C ILE A 113 14.66 16.88 -18.81
N VAL A 114 13.35 16.98 -19.07
CA VAL A 114 12.33 16.15 -18.40
C VAL A 114 11.86 14.99 -19.30
N HIS A 115 12.74 14.15 -19.83
CA HIS A 115 12.29 12.88 -20.41
C HIS A 115 12.15 11.83 -19.32
N MET A 116 10.94 11.67 -18.78
CA MET A 116 10.67 10.66 -17.73
C MET A 116 10.43 9.25 -18.26
N ILE A 117 10.08 9.09 -19.54
CA ILE A 117 9.75 7.79 -20.13
C ILE A 117 10.83 7.42 -21.14
N PHE A 118 11.56 6.35 -20.84
CA PHE A 118 12.56 5.76 -21.72
C PHE A 118 11.96 4.51 -22.36
N ALA A 119 11.58 4.65 -23.64
CA ALA A 119 10.98 3.59 -24.41
C ALA A 119 11.45 3.68 -25.87
N GLU A 120 11.89 2.56 -26.43
CA GLU A 120 12.33 2.45 -27.81
C GLU A 120 11.31 1.62 -28.59
N TYR A 121 10.75 2.20 -29.64
CA TYR A 121 9.71 1.55 -30.43
C TYR A 121 10.30 0.89 -31.68
N PRO A 122 9.84 -0.31 -32.08
CA PRO A 122 10.36 -1.04 -33.24
C PRO A 122 9.93 -0.44 -34.59
N PHE A 123 9.21 0.68 -34.58
CA PHE A 123 8.72 1.38 -35.75
C PHE A 123 9.19 2.84 -35.74
N ASN A 124 9.25 3.46 -36.92
CA ASN A 124 9.76 4.82 -37.06
C ASN A 124 8.79 5.85 -36.44
N VAL A 125 9.24 6.50 -35.36
CA VAL A 125 8.46 7.48 -34.58
C VAL A 125 8.58 8.90 -35.15
N ASN A 126 9.19 9.13 -36.32
CA ASN A 126 9.43 10.49 -36.83
C ASN A 126 8.19 11.17 -37.45
N ARG A 127 7.07 10.45 -37.63
CA ARG A 127 5.83 11.01 -38.20
C ARG A 127 4.99 11.68 -37.12
N THR A 128 4.51 12.90 -37.36
CA THR A 128 3.71 13.70 -36.40
C THR A 128 2.55 12.93 -35.78
N LEU A 129 1.78 12.18 -36.58
CA LEU A 129 0.66 11.37 -36.09
C LEU A 129 1.12 10.23 -35.16
N VAL A 130 2.25 9.60 -35.47
CA VAL A 130 2.80 8.50 -34.66
C VAL A 130 3.30 9.03 -33.31
N ILE A 131 3.97 10.20 -33.30
CA ILE A 131 4.36 10.89 -32.07
C ILE A 131 3.14 11.18 -31.20
N ALA A 132 2.07 11.73 -31.79
CA ALA A 132 0.85 12.05 -31.07
C ALA A 132 0.21 10.79 -30.43
N ILE A 133 0.14 9.68 -31.17
CA ILE A 133 -0.39 8.40 -30.67
C ILE A 133 0.46 7.86 -29.52
N VAL A 134 1.78 7.83 -29.67
CA VAL A 134 2.72 7.36 -28.62
C VAL A 134 2.60 8.21 -27.36
N ARG A 135 2.53 9.54 -27.50
CA ARG A 135 2.36 10.46 -26.37
C ARG A 135 1.01 10.27 -25.68
N ALA A 136 -0.08 10.10 -26.43
CA ALA A 136 -1.38 9.81 -25.86
C ALA A 136 -1.37 8.49 -25.07
N HIS A 137 -0.75 7.44 -25.60
CA HIS A 137 -0.61 6.15 -24.91
C HIS A 137 0.20 6.26 -23.62
N GLN A 138 1.31 7.01 -23.64
CA GLN A 138 2.11 7.30 -22.44
C GLN A 138 1.31 8.06 -21.37
N ILE A 139 0.49 9.04 -21.76
CA ILE A 139 -0.37 9.78 -20.82
C ILE A 139 -1.42 8.87 -20.18
N ILE A 140 -2.09 8.04 -20.99
CA ILE A 140 -3.07 7.06 -20.50
C ILE A 140 -2.42 6.09 -19.53
N THR A 141 -1.23 5.59 -19.85
CA THR A 141 -0.51 4.63 -19.00
C THR A 141 -0.04 5.29 -17.70
N GLY A 142 0.45 6.54 -17.74
CA GLY A 142 0.77 7.30 -16.54
C GLY A 142 -0.43 7.49 -15.61
N HIS A 143 -1.60 7.79 -16.17
CA HIS A 143 -2.84 7.88 -15.40
C HIS A 143 -3.25 6.53 -14.78
N GLN A 144 -3.08 5.42 -15.52
CA GLN A 144 -3.33 4.08 -15.00
C GLN A 144 -2.42 3.74 -13.82
N ILE A 145 -1.13 4.08 -13.88
CA ILE A 145 -0.19 3.88 -12.78
C ILE A 145 -0.67 4.61 -11.52
N CYS A 146 -1.09 5.87 -11.63
CA CYS A 146 -1.67 6.61 -10.50
C CYS A 146 -2.93 5.91 -9.93
N ALA A 147 -3.82 5.44 -10.80
CA ALA A 147 -5.03 4.73 -10.38
C ALA A 147 -4.68 3.42 -9.63
N HIS A 148 -3.65 2.70 -10.06
CA HIS A 148 -3.13 1.51 -9.38
C HIS A 148 -2.58 1.83 -7.97
N ILE A 149 -1.83 2.94 -7.83
CA ILE A 149 -1.39 3.45 -6.53
C ILE A 149 -2.61 3.78 -5.64
N CYS A 150 -3.62 4.46 -6.16
CA CYS A 150 -4.85 4.73 -5.41
C CYS A 150 -5.57 3.46 -4.95
N MET A 151 -5.65 2.43 -5.80
CA MET A 151 -6.23 1.14 -5.44
C MET A 151 -5.46 0.44 -4.32
N CYS A 152 -4.14 0.59 -4.29
CA CYS A 152 -3.30 0.11 -3.21
C CYS A 152 -3.60 0.85 -1.89
N LEU A 153 -3.60 2.19 -1.94
CA LEU A 153 -3.94 3.03 -0.78
C LEU A 153 -5.35 2.77 -0.25
N PHE A 154 -6.29 2.46 -1.13
CA PHE A 154 -7.64 2.06 -0.76
C PHE A 154 -7.65 0.82 0.15
N GLY A 155 -6.74 -0.14 -0.07
CA GLY A 155 -6.53 -1.28 0.84
C GLY A 155 -6.12 -0.83 2.25
N GLY A 156 -5.23 0.16 2.37
CA GLY A 156 -4.86 0.74 3.66
C GLY A 156 -6.03 1.43 4.37
N LEU A 157 -6.91 2.12 3.62
CA LEU A 157 -8.13 2.72 4.16
C LEU A 157 -9.15 1.68 4.64
N LEU A 158 -9.28 0.55 3.94
CA LEU A 158 -10.11 -0.57 4.40
C LEU A 158 -9.59 -1.15 5.72
N ILE A 159 -8.27 -1.24 5.89
CA ILE A 159 -7.68 -1.67 7.16
C ILE A 159 -7.98 -0.64 8.27
N TRP A 160 -7.88 0.67 7.99
CA TRP A 160 -8.33 1.70 8.95
C TRP A 160 -9.80 1.55 9.34
N PHE A 161 -10.67 1.31 8.36
CA PHE A 161 -12.10 1.07 8.59
C PHE A 161 -12.33 -0.17 9.46
N THR A 162 -11.63 -1.28 9.20
CA THR A 162 -11.71 -2.48 10.05
C THR A 162 -11.31 -2.19 11.50
N ALA A 163 -10.27 -1.39 11.71
CA ALA A 163 -9.82 -0.99 13.04
C ALA A 163 -10.87 -0.12 13.76
N ALA A 164 -11.48 0.84 13.06
CA ALA A 164 -12.57 1.65 13.61
C ALA A 164 -13.76 0.78 14.03
N ARG A 165 -14.12 -0.25 13.25
CA ARG A 165 -15.18 -1.19 13.62
C ARG A 165 -14.87 -2.00 14.87
N TYR A 166 -13.61 -2.33 15.14
CA TYR A 166 -13.22 -2.97 16.39
C TYR A 166 -13.44 -2.03 17.58
N GLU A 167 -13.17 -0.74 17.43
CA GLU A 167 -13.40 0.27 18.46
C GLU A 167 -14.89 0.46 18.75
N CYS A 168 -15.74 0.57 17.70
CA CYS A 168 -17.19 0.60 17.88
C CYS A 168 -17.70 -0.64 18.63
N LEU A 169 -17.18 -1.82 18.26
CA LEU A 169 -17.57 -3.08 18.91
C LEU A 169 -17.12 -3.15 20.37
N MET A 170 -15.95 -2.61 20.71
CA MET A 170 -15.50 -2.48 22.10
C MET A 170 -16.42 -1.58 22.91
N ALA A 171 -16.89 -0.47 22.34
CA ALA A 171 -17.85 0.41 22.99
C ALA A 171 -19.21 -0.28 23.24
N GLU A 172 -19.67 -1.13 22.31
CA GLU A 172 -20.86 -1.97 22.51
C GLU A 172 -20.64 -3.02 23.62
N LEU A 173 -19.47 -3.65 23.64
CA LEU A 173 -19.11 -4.65 24.65
C LEU A 173 -19.17 -4.06 26.06
N GLN A 174 -18.65 -2.86 26.27
CA GLN A 174 -18.66 -2.20 27.58
C GLN A 174 -20.06 -1.84 28.08
N ARG A 175 -21.03 -1.68 27.17
CA ARG A 175 -22.44 -1.40 27.51
C ARG A 175 -23.25 -2.68 27.79
N THR A 176 -22.64 -3.85 27.59
CA THR A 176 -23.32 -5.14 27.71
C THR A 176 -23.51 -5.52 29.18
N THR A 177 -24.76 -5.72 29.59
CA THR A 177 -25.10 -6.15 30.97
C THR A 177 -25.60 -7.59 31.05
N ASP A 178 -26.12 -8.14 29.94
CA ASP A 178 -26.75 -9.46 29.86
C ASP A 178 -25.95 -10.45 28.99
N ILE A 179 -26.10 -11.73 29.31
CA ILE A 179 -25.50 -12.87 28.60
C ILE A 179 -25.96 -12.90 27.15
N HIS A 180 -27.23 -12.63 26.88
CA HIS A 180 -27.73 -12.63 25.50
C HIS A 180 -27.05 -11.53 24.67
N MET A 181 -26.93 -10.32 25.23
CA MET A 181 -26.22 -9.22 24.58
C MET A 181 -24.73 -9.53 24.37
N LEU A 182 -24.08 -10.21 25.32
CA LEU A 182 -22.68 -10.64 25.14
C LEU A 182 -22.55 -11.65 24.00
N ILE A 183 -23.43 -12.64 23.93
CA ILE A 183 -23.41 -13.63 22.84
C ILE A 183 -23.53 -12.92 21.48
N VAL A 184 -24.46 -11.96 21.35
CA VAL A 184 -24.62 -11.15 20.14
C VAL A 184 -23.35 -10.34 19.84
N CYS A 185 -22.71 -9.75 20.85
CA CYS A 185 -21.45 -9.01 20.68
C CYS A 185 -20.30 -9.92 20.20
N ILE A 186 -20.17 -11.12 20.77
CA ILE A 186 -19.17 -12.12 20.34
C ILE A 186 -19.43 -12.56 18.90
N GLU A 187 -20.68 -12.79 18.51
CA GLU A 187 -21.01 -13.11 17.13
C GLU A 187 -20.64 -11.97 16.16
N LYS A 188 -20.90 -10.71 16.55
CA LYS A 188 -20.44 -9.55 15.78
C LYS A 188 -18.91 -9.52 15.68
N GLN A 189 -18.19 -9.83 16.76
CA GLN A 189 -16.73 -9.91 16.76
C GLN A 189 -16.20 -10.97 15.79
N LEU A 190 -16.79 -12.16 15.79
CA LEU A 190 -16.38 -13.24 14.88
C LEU A 190 -16.66 -12.88 13.42
N ARG A 191 -17.78 -12.20 13.13
CA ARG A 191 -18.07 -11.67 11.78
C ARG A 191 -17.07 -10.60 11.36
N LEU A 192 -16.76 -9.65 12.25
CA LEU A 192 -15.78 -8.60 11.99
C LEU A 192 -14.37 -9.18 11.75
N LYS A 193 -14.00 -10.21 12.51
CA LYS A 193 -12.74 -10.91 12.31
C LYS A 193 -12.65 -11.54 10.91
N ARG A 194 -13.70 -12.23 10.45
CA ARG A 194 -13.73 -12.80 9.09
C ARG A 194 -13.61 -11.71 8.02
N TYR A 195 -14.32 -10.60 8.20
CA TYR A 195 -14.22 -9.45 7.32
C TYR A 195 -12.78 -8.90 7.24
N ALA A 196 -12.12 -8.75 8.40
CA ALA A 196 -10.74 -8.29 8.44
C ALA A 196 -9.76 -9.30 7.80
N GLU A 197 -9.98 -10.61 7.99
CA GLU A 197 -9.21 -11.67 7.31
C GLU A 197 -9.40 -11.62 5.79
N ASP A 198 -10.62 -11.39 5.30
CA ASP A 198 -10.92 -11.23 3.87
C ASP A 198 -10.23 -9.99 3.27
N VAL A 199 -10.23 -8.86 4.00
CA VAL A 199 -9.50 -7.63 3.61
C VAL A 199 -8.00 -7.91 3.51
N VAL A 200 -7.42 -8.52 4.55
CA VAL A 200 -5.99 -8.88 4.57
C VAL A 200 -5.64 -9.81 3.41
N GLU A 201 -6.45 -10.83 3.16
CA GLU A 201 -6.23 -11.80 2.09
C GLU A 201 -6.29 -11.18 0.69
N CYS A 202 -7.13 -10.17 0.47
CA CYS A 202 -7.21 -9.44 -0.79
C CYS A 202 -5.94 -8.65 -1.09
N PHE A 203 -5.37 -7.99 -0.08
CA PHE A 203 -4.26 -7.05 -0.27
C PHE A 203 -2.87 -7.62 0.06
N ARG A 204 -2.76 -8.76 0.76
CA ARG A 204 -1.45 -9.29 1.21
C ARG A 204 -0.41 -9.42 0.09
N PHE A 205 -0.82 -9.96 -1.06
CA PHE A 205 0.11 -10.16 -2.18
C PHE A 205 0.43 -8.84 -2.89
N MET A 206 -0.54 -7.93 -2.98
CA MET A 206 -0.28 -6.59 -3.51
C MET A 206 0.76 -5.86 -2.66
N VAL A 207 0.60 -5.89 -1.33
CA VAL A 207 1.54 -5.28 -0.38
C VAL A 207 2.92 -5.92 -0.47
N LEU A 208 2.99 -7.25 -0.62
CA LEU A 208 4.28 -7.94 -0.80
C LEU A 208 5.03 -7.41 -2.04
N PHE A 209 4.35 -7.36 -3.19
CA PHE A 209 4.94 -6.87 -4.43
C PHE A 209 5.35 -5.40 -4.32
N VAL A 210 4.52 -4.56 -3.68
CA VAL A 210 4.84 -3.15 -3.40
C VAL A 210 6.12 -3.05 -2.57
N ILE A 211 6.24 -3.79 -1.47
CA ILE A 211 7.43 -3.75 -0.60
C ILE A 211 8.67 -4.23 -1.37
N ALA A 212 8.58 -5.31 -2.13
CA ALA A 212 9.68 -5.82 -2.93
C ALA A 212 10.13 -4.80 -3.99
N ALA A 213 9.17 -4.22 -4.71
CA ALA A 213 9.44 -3.22 -5.74
C ALA A 213 10.05 -1.95 -5.15
N CYS A 214 9.47 -1.42 -4.06
CA CYS A 214 10.00 -0.26 -3.37
C CYS A 214 11.42 -0.51 -2.84
N THR A 215 11.70 -1.70 -2.31
CA THR A 215 13.05 -2.05 -1.84
C THR A 215 14.06 -2.01 -2.98
N PHE A 216 13.73 -2.59 -4.14
CA PHE A 216 14.58 -2.52 -5.31
C PHE A 216 14.83 -1.08 -5.73
N VAL A 217 13.79 -0.25 -5.88
CA VAL A 217 13.94 1.14 -6.31
C VAL A 217 14.72 1.98 -5.29
N ILE A 218 14.50 1.76 -3.99
CA ILE A 218 15.27 2.43 -2.92
C ILE A 218 16.75 2.04 -2.99
N THR A 219 17.09 0.78 -3.26
CA THR A 219 18.50 0.37 -3.40
C THR A 219 19.16 1.03 -4.61
N VAL A 220 18.45 1.14 -5.73
CA VAL A 220 18.92 1.85 -6.92
C VAL A 220 19.12 3.34 -6.62
N CYS A 221 18.14 3.98 -5.98
CA CYS A 221 18.23 5.38 -5.56
C CYS A 221 19.40 5.62 -4.60
N ALA A 222 19.63 4.71 -3.65
CA ALA A 222 20.77 4.77 -2.72
C ALA A 222 22.11 4.78 -3.46
N ILE A 223 22.29 3.91 -4.45
CA ILE A 223 23.50 3.87 -5.28
C ILE A 223 23.70 5.20 -6.02
N THR A 224 22.64 5.74 -6.62
CA THR A 224 22.68 7.01 -7.35
C THR A 224 22.95 8.22 -6.45
N ILE A 225 22.50 8.21 -5.20
CA ILE A 225 22.73 9.28 -4.22
C ILE A 225 24.19 9.29 -3.75
N VAL A 226 24.78 8.10 -3.52
CA VAL A 226 26.14 7.96 -3.00
C VAL A 226 27.18 8.24 -4.08
N THR A 227 26.91 7.89 -5.34
CA THR A 227 27.78 8.22 -6.48
C THR A 227 27.88 9.73 -6.73
N ASN A 228 28.89 10.16 -7.51
CA ASN A 228 29.17 11.57 -7.82
C ASN A 228 28.19 12.17 -8.85
N THR A 229 26.90 12.14 -8.53
CA THR A 229 25.82 12.75 -9.31
C THR A 229 25.63 14.24 -8.96
N PRO A 230 25.09 15.06 -9.87
CA PRO A 230 24.86 16.48 -9.60
C PRO A 230 23.88 16.66 -8.42
N LEU A 231 24.08 17.73 -7.63
CA LEU A 231 23.30 18.01 -6.41
C LEU A 231 21.78 17.97 -6.65
N VAL A 232 21.34 18.49 -7.79
CA VAL A 232 19.92 18.51 -8.19
C VAL A 232 19.36 17.09 -8.32
N ALA A 233 20.10 16.17 -8.95
CA ALA A 233 19.68 14.77 -9.07
C ALA A 233 19.60 14.09 -7.69
N LYS A 234 20.58 14.35 -6.80
CA LYS A 234 20.57 13.82 -5.42
C LYS A 234 19.32 14.25 -4.64
N ILE A 235 18.90 15.51 -4.77
CA ILE A 235 17.67 16.02 -4.15
C ILE A 235 16.44 15.27 -4.68
N LEU A 236 16.35 15.07 -6.00
CA LEU A 236 15.23 14.35 -6.62
C LEU A 236 15.16 12.88 -6.17
N PHE A 237 16.27 12.14 -6.22
CA PHE A 237 16.31 10.73 -5.79
C PHE A 237 16.04 10.57 -4.28
N THR A 238 16.47 11.54 -3.46
CA THR A 238 16.11 11.59 -2.05
C THR A 238 14.61 11.77 -1.88
N GLY A 239 14.00 12.69 -2.64
CA GLY A 239 12.53 12.88 -2.64
C GLY A 239 11.76 11.63 -3.05
N ILE A 240 12.22 10.91 -4.07
CA ILE A 240 11.64 9.62 -4.49
C ILE A 240 11.74 8.59 -3.35
N THR A 241 12.91 8.46 -2.74
CA THR A 241 13.14 7.54 -1.62
C THR A 241 12.20 7.83 -0.45
N VAL A 242 12.04 9.10 -0.08
CA VAL A 242 11.09 9.52 0.97
C VAL A 242 9.66 9.15 0.56
N SER A 243 9.24 9.45 -0.67
CA SER A 243 7.90 9.10 -1.16
C SER A 243 7.61 7.59 -1.07
N LEU A 244 8.57 6.74 -1.45
CA LEU A 244 8.45 5.27 -1.37
C LEU A 244 8.38 4.78 0.07
N LEU A 245 9.18 5.35 0.99
CA LEU A 245 9.10 5.03 2.42
C LEU A 245 7.73 5.40 3.00
N MET A 246 7.21 6.57 2.62
CA MET A 246 5.87 7.00 3.04
C MET A 246 4.78 6.06 2.51
N TYR A 247 4.95 5.52 1.30
CA TYR A 247 4.04 4.55 0.74
C TYR A 247 4.01 3.23 1.54
N ILE A 248 5.16 2.72 1.96
CA ILE A 248 5.23 1.53 2.83
C ILE A 248 4.61 1.84 4.21
N TYR A 249 4.91 3.02 4.77
CA TYR A 249 4.34 3.46 6.04
C TYR A 249 2.81 3.52 6.01
N MET A 250 2.21 3.96 4.90
CA MET A 250 0.75 4.01 4.72
C MET A 250 0.08 2.64 4.88
N TYR A 251 0.79 1.53 4.65
CA TYR A 251 0.29 0.18 4.95
C TYR A 251 0.63 -0.29 6.36
N ALA A 252 1.87 -0.04 6.80
CA ALA A 252 2.33 -0.50 8.11
C ALA A 252 1.54 0.12 9.26
N TRP A 253 1.18 1.41 9.14
CA TRP A 253 0.45 2.13 10.18
C TRP A 253 -0.96 1.59 10.46
N PRO A 254 -1.87 1.48 9.47
CA PRO A 254 -3.19 0.89 9.72
C PRO A 254 -3.10 -0.59 10.10
N ALA A 255 -2.15 -1.36 9.56
CA ALA A 255 -1.99 -2.77 9.90
C ALA A 255 -1.62 -2.96 11.39
N ASP A 256 -0.68 -2.16 11.90
CA ASP A 256 -0.28 -2.15 13.30
C ASP A 256 -1.44 -1.73 14.22
N HIS A 257 -2.16 -0.67 13.84
CA HIS A 257 -3.30 -0.16 14.60
C HIS A 257 -4.48 -1.15 14.61
N MET A 258 -4.78 -1.81 13.49
CA MET A 258 -5.79 -2.88 13.42
C MET A 258 -5.43 -4.05 14.33
N LYS A 259 -4.15 -4.47 14.32
CA LYS A 259 -3.66 -5.51 15.23
C LYS A 259 -3.88 -5.09 16.69
N GLU A 260 -3.48 -3.87 17.05
CA GLU A 260 -3.65 -3.33 18.40
C GLU A 260 -5.13 -3.32 18.81
N MET A 261 -6.02 -2.83 17.95
CA MET A 261 -7.47 -2.81 18.23
C MET A 261 -8.06 -4.21 18.38
N SER A 262 -7.60 -5.18 17.58
CA SER A 262 -8.03 -6.58 17.72
C SER A 262 -7.60 -7.20 19.06
N LEU A 263 -6.45 -6.78 19.62
CA LEU A 263 -5.96 -7.21 20.94
C LEU A 263 -6.66 -6.48 22.08
N LYS A 264 -6.90 -5.17 21.94
CA LYS A 264 -7.65 -4.37 22.92
C LYS A 264 -9.06 -4.88 23.14
N PHE A 265 -9.69 -5.48 22.13
CA PHE A 265 -10.95 -6.18 22.33
C PHE A 265 -10.83 -7.30 23.37
N SER A 266 -9.80 -8.15 23.30
CA SER A 266 -9.54 -9.16 24.35
C SER A 266 -9.38 -8.52 25.73
N GLN A 267 -8.62 -7.43 25.82
CA GLN A 267 -8.39 -6.73 27.08
C GLN A 267 -9.70 -6.17 27.65
N SER A 268 -10.54 -5.57 26.80
CA SER A 268 -11.85 -5.05 27.20
C SER A 268 -12.80 -6.16 27.68
N VAL A 269 -12.71 -7.37 27.13
CA VAL A 269 -13.46 -8.53 27.62
C VAL A 269 -12.97 -8.93 29.03
N TYR A 270 -11.67 -8.85 29.29
CA TYR A 270 -11.08 -9.15 30.59
C TYR A 270 -11.45 -8.13 31.67
N ASP A 271 -11.53 -6.85 31.30
CA ASP A 271 -11.84 -5.74 32.20
C ASP A 271 -13.33 -5.66 32.60
N LEU A 272 -14.20 -6.46 31.97
CA LEU A 272 -15.60 -6.58 32.41
C LEU A 272 -15.67 -7.13 33.84
N PRO A 273 -16.72 -6.81 34.62
CA PRO A 273 -16.95 -7.39 35.95
C PRO A 273 -17.44 -8.85 35.85
N TRP A 274 -16.70 -9.70 35.15
CA TRP A 274 -17.02 -11.10 34.85
C TRP A 274 -17.25 -11.93 36.11
N TYR A 275 -16.62 -11.57 37.23
CA TYR A 275 -16.78 -12.21 38.52
C TYR A 275 -18.15 -11.97 39.16
N GLU A 276 -18.86 -10.91 38.77
CA GLU A 276 -20.23 -10.60 39.24
C GLU A 276 -21.30 -11.32 38.42
N HIS A 277 -20.92 -11.88 37.26
CA HIS A 277 -21.84 -12.58 36.37
C HIS A 277 -21.96 -14.08 36.68
N THR A 278 -22.99 -14.71 36.13
CA THR A 278 -23.25 -16.15 36.30
C THR A 278 -22.08 -17.01 35.83
N ALA A 279 -21.92 -18.21 36.40
CA ALA A 279 -20.88 -19.16 36.00
C ALA A 279 -20.91 -19.52 34.49
N ARG A 280 -22.09 -19.47 33.86
CA ARG A 280 -22.25 -19.64 32.41
C ARG A 280 -21.57 -18.50 31.63
N MET A 281 -21.78 -17.25 32.08
CA MET A 281 -21.16 -16.07 31.49
C MET A 281 -19.64 -16.12 31.62
N GLN A 282 -19.14 -16.48 32.80
CA GLN A 282 -17.71 -16.62 33.07
C GLN A 282 -17.05 -17.63 32.12
N LYS A 283 -17.69 -18.79 31.90
CA LYS A 283 -17.19 -19.80 30.96
C LYS A 283 -17.17 -19.31 29.51
N ASN A 284 -18.18 -18.55 29.10
CA ASN A 284 -18.22 -17.95 27.75
C ASN A 284 -17.12 -16.90 27.56
N LEU A 285 -16.93 -16.01 28.53
CA LEU A 285 -15.87 -15.00 28.51
C LEU A 285 -14.48 -15.63 28.49
N LEU A 286 -14.28 -16.69 29.29
CA LEU A 286 -13.02 -17.45 29.29
C LEU A 286 -12.72 -18.06 27.92
N ASN A 287 -13.73 -18.64 27.25
CA ASN A 287 -13.55 -19.17 25.88
C ASN A 287 -13.17 -18.05 24.90
N VAL A 288 -13.80 -16.88 25.02
CA VAL A 288 -13.51 -15.72 24.17
C VAL A 288 -12.07 -15.24 24.38
N LEU A 289 -11.58 -15.20 25.62
CA LEU A 289 -10.20 -14.86 25.93
C LEU A 289 -9.20 -15.93 25.45
N ALA A 290 -9.54 -17.21 25.62
CA ALA A 290 -8.65 -18.33 25.29
C ALA A 290 -8.48 -18.56 23.77
N TYR A 291 -9.52 -18.29 22.97
CA TYR A 291 -9.52 -18.58 21.53
C TYR A 291 -9.29 -17.35 20.64
N GLN A 292 -8.91 -16.20 21.21
CA GLN A 292 -8.64 -15.01 20.42
C GLN A 292 -7.26 -15.05 19.77
N LYS A 293 -7.26 -14.95 18.44
CA LYS A 293 -6.06 -14.70 17.63
C LYS A 293 -6.20 -13.32 16.97
N PRO A 294 -5.20 -12.42 17.13
CA PRO A 294 -5.23 -11.11 16.50
C PRO A 294 -5.25 -11.24 14.98
N VAL A 295 -5.89 -10.28 14.31
CA VAL A 295 -5.85 -10.22 12.85
C VAL A 295 -4.58 -9.46 12.49
N VAL A 296 -3.68 -10.13 11.79
CA VAL A 296 -2.37 -9.59 11.42
C VAL A 296 -2.22 -9.69 9.91
N LEU A 297 -1.82 -8.59 9.28
CA LEU A 297 -1.36 -8.64 7.90
C LEU A 297 -0.01 -9.35 7.86
N SER A 298 -0.05 -10.66 7.56
CA SER A 298 1.11 -11.53 7.50
C SER A 298 1.21 -12.16 6.11
N ILE A 299 2.44 -12.29 5.63
CA ILE A 299 2.76 -13.00 4.41
C ILE A 299 3.73 -14.11 4.81
N ASN A 300 3.23 -15.35 4.79
CA ASN A 300 4.02 -16.53 5.14
C ASN A 300 5.38 -16.49 4.41
N CYS A 301 6.47 -16.73 5.16
CA CYS A 301 7.87 -16.72 4.76
C CYS A 301 8.60 -15.38 4.56
N LEU A 302 7.94 -14.25 4.25
CA LEU A 302 8.64 -13.01 3.86
C LEU A 302 8.41 -11.83 4.81
N VAL A 303 7.16 -11.60 5.22
CA VAL A 303 6.80 -10.54 6.17
C VAL A 303 5.94 -11.20 7.24
N PRO A 304 6.56 -11.69 8.34
CA PRO A 304 5.84 -12.41 9.38
C PRO A 304 4.71 -11.58 9.97
N GLU A 305 4.92 -10.26 10.07
CA GLU A 305 3.95 -9.30 10.55
C GLU A 305 4.27 -7.91 9.99
N LEU A 306 3.36 -7.34 9.20
CA LEU A 306 3.45 -5.93 8.83
C LEU A 306 2.99 -5.07 10.02
N SER A 307 3.96 -4.42 10.65
CA SER A 307 3.81 -3.58 11.84
C SER A 307 4.66 -2.33 11.72
N LEU A 308 4.43 -1.36 12.61
CA LEU A 308 5.33 -0.21 12.73
C LEU A 308 6.76 -0.64 13.11
N ARG A 309 6.88 -1.73 13.88
CA ARG A 309 8.19 -2.33 14.20
C ARG A 309 8.91 -2.84 12.95
N TYR A 310 8.18 -3.53 12.06
CA TYR A 310 8.73 -3.94 10.76
C TYR A 310 9.20 -2.73 9.94
N TYR A 311 8.39 -1.68 9.88
CA TYR A 311 8.76 -0.44 9.18
C TYR A 311 10.01 0.22 9.76
N CYS A 312 10.15 0.32 11.08
CA CYS A 312 11.36 0.84 11.71
C CYS A 312 12.61 0.00 11.38
N SER A 313 12.48 -1.33 11.38
CA SER A 313 13.57 -2.23 10.97
C SER A 313 13.92 -2.05 9.50
N TYR A 314 12.91 -1.89 8.64
CA TYR A 314 13.09 -1.64 7.21
C TYR A 314 13.87 -0.33 6.97
N LEU A 315 13.48 0.76 7.63
CA LEU A 315 14.16 2.04 7.56
C LEU A 315 15.62 1.95 8.04
N SER A 316 15.84 1.27 9.17
CA SER A 316 17.18 1.08 9.73
C SER A 316 18.08 0.28 8.78
N ASN A 317 17.56 -0.77 8.14
CA ASN A 317 18.28 -1.55 7.15
C ASN A 317 18.61 -0.73 5.90
N ALA A 318 17.68 0.08 5.40
CA ALA A 318 17.91 0.96 4.26
C ALA A 318 19.02 1.98 4.55
N LEU A 319 18.99 2.62 5.72
CA LEU A 319 20.04 3.54 6.16
C LEU A 319 21.40 2.84 6.32
N SER A 320 21.41 1.65 6.92
CA SER A 320 22.63 0.86 7.12
C SER A 320 23.25 0.42 5.79
N PHE A 321 22.41 0.07 4.80
CA PHE A 321 22.87 -0.22 3.45
C PHE A 321 23.51 1.01 2.79
N CYS A 322 22.87 2.18 2.88
CA CYS A 322 23.42 3.43 2.35
C CYS A 322 24.77 3.79 2.98
N THR A 323 24.93 3.66 4.30
CA THR A 323 26.20 3.96 4.98
C THR A 323 27.29 2.96 4.63
N ALA A 324 26.98 1.67 4.56
CA ALA A 324 27.93 0.64 4.13
C ALA A 324 28.39 0.87 2.68
N LEU A 325 27.46 1.17 1.77
CA LEU A 325 27.78 1.47 0.38
C LEU A 325 28.70 2.69 0.26
N ARG A 326 28.43 3.74 1.04
CA ARG A 326 29.28 4.93 1.10
C ARG A 326 30.69 4.60 1.57
N ALA A 327 30.84 3.82 2.64
CA ALA A 327 32.16 3.42 3.15
C ALA A 327 32.96 2.64 2.09
N MET A 328 32.33 1.70 1.37
CA MET A 328 32.99 0.94 0.29
C MET A 328 33.43 1.81 -0.89
N LEU A 329 32.64 2.83 -1.22
CA LEU A 329 32.99 3.78 -2.27
C LEU A 329 34.13 4.72 -1.84
N GLU A 330 34.17 5.13 -0.57
CA GLU A 330 35.30 5.90 -0.02
C GLU A 330 36.60 5.07 -0.05
N GLU A 331 36.57 3.80 0.39
CA GLU A 331 37.73 2.89 0.36
C GLU A 331 38.26 2.59 -1.04
N THR A 332 37.40 2.53 -2.06
CA THR A 332 37.84 2.29 -3.45
C THR A 332 38.43 3.53 -4.13
N THR A 333 38.25 4.72 -3.54
CA THR A 333 38.80 5.99 -4.04
C THR A 333 40.12 6.41 -3.37
N THR A 334 40.53 5.71 -2.30
CA THR A 334 41.80 5.93 -1.57
C THR A 334 42.89 4.98 -2.02
#